data_AF-A0A2D9HNM1-F1
#
_entry.id   AF-A0A2D9HNM1-F1
#
_cell.length_a   1.000
_cell.length_b   1.000
_cell.length_c   1.000
_cell.angle_alpha   90.00
_cell.angle_beta   90.00
_cell.angle_gamma   90.00
#
_symmetry.space_group_name_H-M   'P 1'
#
loop_
_entity.id
_entity.type
_entity.pdbx_description
1 polymer ?
#
loop_
_entity_poly.entity_id
_entity_poly.type
_entity_poly.pdbx_seq_one_letter_code
_entity_poly.pdbx_strand_id
1 'polypeptide(L)'
;MSGASSNASDVDSVEAAAAAAPSAPRSVGELAERVQRKLAEGSVRSHREACRSMVQLRDALLQRPPPAPRSATMALMCAGAAVHRRIHATADPTEALDLRTTLALLFGLVALCNEASAPLRDNAPGSVPDDRALEDGALEVDEARETMDNWQRTPLRDYLFPPKPPPPPAPAEDAPADAPPPPQPPPWEPVTPEEVCDACIQLVVRSQYDRPMEDDNKDPLARVRELASVFFRATSLGMMYGMIGGAGREREGAADFLTLDTIDVLAEANVESQGEERLATLVDAAESEAGQTVLRDLILSFALPASVVGVRRVAVLSRDASTAATERFPLRLGAAHDAAMRGAEWSWKDDPDPLHKVCALLAGLCLLLAGDSAGNDAMRKDDAFNGRVLLPFLQTPPPADKARAALPRLLYVPASNEWVLFRVQRIEKPRVLMRQRGVAGLKQCVLLMTQKRMLG
;
A
#
# COMPACT_ATOMS: atom_id res chain seq x y z
N MET A 1 55.03 1.17 60.25
CA MET A 1 55.47 1.76 58.97
C MET A 1 54.27 2.43 58.37
N SER A 2 54.35 3.75 58.28
CA SER A 2 53.31 4.67 57.80
C SER A 2 53.30 4.66 56.27
N GLY A 3 52.12 4.76 55.66
CA GLY A 3 51.93 4.85 54.22
C GLY A 3 50.56 5.43 53.92
N ALA A 4 50.47 6.76 54.02
CA ALA A 4 49.32 7.59 53.74
C ALA A 4 49.15 7.89 52.23
N SER A 5 48.08 8.65 51.91
CA SER A 5 47.77 9.33 50.64
C SER A 5 47.03 8.48 49.60
N SER A 6 45.97 8.91 48.93
CA SER A 6 45.32 10.21 48.78
C SER A 6 43.95 10.00 48.12
N ASN A 7 42.86 10.40 48.77
CA ASN A 7 41.55 10.60 48.12
C ASN A 7 41.37 12.11 47.96
N ALA A 8 41.58 12.60 46.75
CA ALA A 8 41.37 14.00 46.38
C ALA A 8 40.53 14.08 45.10
N SER A 9 39.35 14.66 45.26
CA SER A 9 38.70 15.61 44.33
C SER A 9 38.57 15.25 42.84
N ASP A 10 37.39 14.78 42.46
CA ASP A 10 36.73 15.12 41.19
C ASP A 10 35.42 15.83 41.60
N VAL A 11 35.47 17.11 41.97
CA VAL A 11 35.26 18.28 41.09
C VAL A 11 33.97 18.18 40.27
N ASP A 12 32.88 18.53 40.96
CA ASP A 12 31.71 19.20 40.41
C ASP A 12 32.14 20.29 39.40
N SER A 13 32.16 19.92 38.12
CA SER A 13 32.20 20.88 37.03
C SER A 13 30.77 21.31 36.76
N VAL A 14 30.24 22.13 37.66
CA VAL A 14 29.07 22.97 37.37
C VAL A 14 29.55 23.97 36.32
N GLU A 15 29.34 23.56 35.07
CA GLU A 15 29.56 24.33 33.86
C GLU A 15 28.88 25.69 34.06
N ALA A 16 29.71 26.71 34.27
CA ALA A 16 29.30 28.09 34.35
C ALA A 16 28.59 28.41 33.03
N ALA A 17 27.26 28.42 33.08
CA ALA A 17 26.40 28.91 32.02
C ALA A 17 26.72 30.40 31.84
N ALA A 18 27.72 30.66 31.00
CA ALA A 18 27.91 31.95 30.36
C ALA A 18 26.53 32.37 29.86
N ALA A 19 26.05 33.51 30.34
CA ALA A 19 24.76 34.09 29.99
C ALA A 19 24.76 34.37 28.48
N ALA A 20 24.49 33.32 27.71
CA ALA A 20 24.33 33.37 26.28
C ALA A 20 23.17 34.34 26.05
N ALA A 21 23.44 35.41 25.29
CA ALA A 21 22.41 36.33 24.85
C ALA A 21 21.19 35.53 24.38
N PRO A 22 19.96 35.94 24.74
CA PRO A 22 18.75 35.19 24.38
C PRO A 22 18.77 34.94 22.88
N SER A 23 19.01 33.69 22.51
CA SER A 23 19.05 33.29 21.10
C SER A 23 17.68 33.64 20.52
N ALA A 24 17.66 34.30 19.36
CA ALA A 24 16.41 34.64 18.68
C ALA A 24 15.47 33.42 18.66
N PRO A 25 14.14 33.62 18.88
CA PRO A 25 13.19 32.53 18.88
C PRO A 25 13.27 31.80 17.54
N ARG A 26 13.47 30.47 17.61
CA ARG A 26 13.58 29.62 16.42
C ARG A 26 12.24 29.54 15.70
N SER A 27 12.29 29.44 14.38
CA SER A 27 11.07 29.25 13.60
C SER A 27 10.47 27.85 13.80
N VAL A 28 9.17 27.71 13.50
CA VAL A 28 8.45 26.41 13.53
C VAL A 28 9.15 25.37 12.64
N GLY A 29 9.61 25.78 11.45
CA GLY A 29 10.35 24.92 10.52
C GLY A 29 11.68 24.42 11.10
N GLU A 30 12.48 25.33 11.66
CA GLU A 30 13.76 24.98 12.28
C GLU A 30 13.59 24.02 13.47
N LEU A 31 12.55 24.21 14.27
CA LEU A 31 12.23 23.33 15.39
C LEU A 31 11.80 21.94 14.91
N ALA A 32 10.97 21.83 13.87
CA ALA A 32 10.55 20.56 13.30
C ALA A 32 11.72 19.77 12.67
N GLU A 33 12.59 20.44 11.90
CA GLU A 33 13.80 19.81 11.34
C GLU A 33 14.76 19.34 12.44
N ARG A 34 14.88 20.12 13.53
CA ARG A 34 15.68 19.75 14.69
C ARG A 34 15.13 18.50 15.38
N VAL A 35 13.82 18.39 15.54
CA VAL A 35 13.16 17.19 16.07
C VAL A 35 13.47 15.98 15.19
N GLN A 36 13.28 16.09 13.87
CA GLN A 36 13.56 15.01 12.91
C GLN A 36 15.02 14.55 12.99
N ARG A 37 15.97 15.49 12.95
CA ARG A 37 17.41 15.20 13.01
C ARG A 37 17.80 14.49 14.30
N LYS A 38 17.30 14.98 15.44
CA LYS A 38 17.63 14.43 16.77
C LYS A 38 17.03 13.05 17.01
N LEU A 39 15.84 12.78 16.47
CA LEU A 39 15.23 11.45 16.55
C LEU A 39 15.91 10.43 15.63
N ALA A 40 16.49 10.89 14.50
CA ALA A 40 17.26 10.04 13.59
C ALA A 40 18.61 9.59 14.18
N GLU A 41 19.23 10.38 15.06
CA GLU A 41 20.53 10.06 15.69
C GLU A 41 20.49 8.82 16.60
N GLY A 42 19.32 8.37 17.07
CA GLY A 42 19.21 7.13 17.84
C GLY A 42 19.52 7.24 19.33
N SER A 43 20.38 8.18 19.76
CA SER A 43 20.88 8.23 21.15
C SER A 43 19.86 8.74 22.19
N VAL A 44 20.00 8.32 23.46
CA VAL A 44 19.17 8.79 24.58
C VAL A 44 19.30 10.31 24.78
N ARG A 45 20.52 10.85 24.67
CA ARG A 45 20.77 12.29 24.75
C ARG A 45 20.02 13.04 23.65
N SER A 46 20.11 12.53 22.42
CA SER A 46 19.43 13.11 21.26
C SER A 46 17.90 13.02 21.41
N HIS A 47 17.37 11.92 21.96
CA HIS A 47 15.94 11.79 22.27
C HIS A 47 15.49 12.86 23.27
N ARG A 48 16.22 13.09 24.37
CA ARG A 48 15.90 14.16 25.34
C ARG A 48 15.95 15.56 24.72
N GLU A 49 16.91 15.81 23.83
CA GLU A 49 16.99 17.06 23.07
C GLU A 49 15.82 17.22 22.07
N ALA A 50 15.38 16.12 21.46
CA ALA A 50 14.18 16.11 20.62
C ALA A 50 12.94 16.44 21.44
N CYS A 51 12.74 15.85 22.63
CA CYS A 51 11.61 16.16 23.51
C CYS A 51 11.57 17.64 23.91
N ARG A 52 12.71 18.23 24.26
CA ARG A 52 12.80 19.68 24.51
C ARG A 52 12.42 20.51 23.28
N SER A 53 12.81 20.07 22.09
CA SER A 53 12.48 20.74 20.83
C SER A 53 10.99 20.58 20.46
N MET A 54 10.36 19.44 20.78
CA MET A 54 8.92 19.20 20.62
C MET A 54 8.09 20.12 21.53
N VAL A 55 8.53 20.36 22.77
CA VAL A 55 7.88 21.32 23.67
C VAL A 55 7.97 22.74 23.11
N GLN A 56 9.16 23.17 22.68
CA GLN A 56 9.35 24.48 22.04
C GLN A 56 8.49 24.63 20.79
N LEU A 57 8.38 23.57 19.98
CA LEU A 57 7.55 23.55 18.78
C LEU A 57 6.06 23.67 19.11
N ARG A 58 5.57 22.92 20.12
CA ARG A 58 4.20 23.05 20.62
C ARG A 58 3.91 24.48 21.06
N ASP A 59 4.78 25.05 21.88
CA ASP A 59 4.59 26.40 22.42
C ASP A 59 4.59 27.45 21.30
N ALA A 60 5.47 27.29 20.30
CA ALA A 60 5.47 28.13 19.12
C ALA A 60 4.19 27.99 18.28
N LEU A 61 3.64 26.78 18.11
CA LEU A 61 2.39 26.53 17.40
C LEU A 61 1.17 27.10 18.15
N LEU A 62 1.15 27.04 19.48
CA LEU A 62 0.05 27.57 20.29
C LEU A 62 0.04 29.09 20.39
N GLN A 63 1.18 29.77 20.22
CA GLN A 63 1.29 31.23 20.24
C GLN A 63 0.75 31.93 18.97
N ARG A 64 -0.10 31.24 18.19
CA ARG A 64 -0.75 31.70 16.93
C ARG A 64 0.23 32.27 15.89
N PRO A 65 1.16 31.46 15.36
CA PRO A 65 1.93 31.83 14.19
C PRO A 65 1.09 31.70 12.90
N PRO A 66 1.57 32.23 11.77
CA PRO A 66 1.08 31.86 10.44
C PRO A 66 1.00 30.32 10.29
N PRO A 67 0.18 29.81 9.36
CA PRO A 67 0.03 28.37 9.12
C PRO A 67 1.40 27.70 9.06
N ALA A 68 1.52 26.58 9.76
CA ALA A 68 2.80 25.87 9.85
C ALA A 68 3.29 25.54 8.42
N PRO A 69 4.55 25.80 8.08
CA PRO A 69 5.04 25.54 6.74
C PRO A 69 4.93 24.04 6.45
N ARG A 70 4.54 23.69 5.22
CA ARG A 70 4.39 22.28 4.79
C ARG A 70 5.65 21.44 5.05
N SER A 71 6.83 22.06 4.99
CA SER A 71 8.10 21.43 5.33
C SER A 71 8.18 20.98 6.79
N ALA A 72 7.59 21.72 7.74
CA ALA A 72 7.53 21.34 9.14
C ALA A 72 6.66 20.09 9.34
N THR A 73 5.46 20.06 8.74
CA THR A 73 4.57 18.89 8.78
C THR A 73 5.26 17.66 8.18
N MET A 74 5.94 17.83 7.05
CA MET A 74 6.69 16.74 6.41
C MET A 74 7.85 16.23 7.29
N ALA A 75 8.61 17.13 7.92
CA ALA A 75 9.69 16.77 8.84
C ALA A 75 9.17 15.95 10.03
N LEU A 76 8.04 16.36 10.62
CA LEU A 76 7.39 15.61 11.70
C LEU A 76 6.86 14.24 11.25
N MET A 77 6.27 14.16 10.05
CA MET A 77 5.83 12.89 9.48
C MET A 77 6.99 11.91 9.26
N CYS A 78 8.10 12.40 8.71
CA CYS A 78 9.33 11.62 8.56
C CYS A 78 9.90 11.17 9.91
N ALA A 79 9.88 12.05 10.92
CA ALA A 79 10.33 11.73 12.27
C ALA A 79 9.47 10.63 12.89
N GLY A 80 8.14 10.71 12.77
CA GLY A 80 7.23 9.70 13.31
C GLY A 80 7.38 8.34 12.60
N ALA A 81 7.55 8.33 11.27
CA ALA A 81 7.84 7.09 10.53
C ALA A 81 9.17 6.44 10.99
N ALA A 82 10.20 7.24 11.27
CA ALA A 82 11.47 6.74 11.80
C ALA A 82 11.33 6.18 13.22
N VAL A 83 10.62 6.88 14.11
CA VAL A 83 10.33 6.42 15.48
C VAL A 83 9.52 5.12 15.45
N HIS A 84 8.49 5.04 14.61
CA HIS A 84 7.69 3.83 14.45
C HIS A 84 8.56 2.62 14.05
N ARG A 85 9.48 2.77 13.09
CA ARG A 85 10.42 1.70 12.74
C ARG A 85 11.33 1.30 13.90
N ARG A 86 11.79 2.27 14.71
CA ARG A 86 12.63 1.99 15.89
C ARG A 86 11.89 1.21 16.97
N ILE A 87 10.59 1.46 17.17
CA ILE A 87 9.76 0.69 18.12
C ILE A 87 9.79 -0.81 17.78
N HIS A 88 9.77 -1.16 16.49
CA HIS A 88 9.84 -2.56 16.05
C HIS A 88 11.25 -3.15 16.07
N ALA A 89 12.28 -2.31 16.09
CA ALA A 89 13.69 -2.74 16.08
C ALA A 89 14.30 -2.85 17.48
N THR A 90 13.76 -2.15 18.48
CA THR A 90 14.28 -2.23 19.85
C THR A 90 13.81 -3.50 20.55
N ALA A 91 14.72 -4.11 21.30
CA ALA A 91 14.43 -5.27 22.16
C ALA A 91 14.07 -4.86 23.60
N ASP A 92 14.32 -3.60 23.98
CA ASP A 92 14.03 -3.10 25.33
C ASP A 92 12.56 -2.62 25.41
N PRO A 93 11.72 -3.26 26.25
CA PRO A 93 10.32 -2.88 26.40
C PRO A 93 10.14 -1.48 26.99
N THR A 94 11.11 -0.98 27.77
CA THR A 94 11.08 0.36 28.37
C THR A 94 11.33 1.41 27.29
N GLU A 95 12.36 1.21 26.46
CA GLU A 95 12.64 2.08 25.31
C GLU A 95 11.45 2.08 24.33
N ALA A 96 10.84 0.92 24.08
CA ALA A 96 9.64 0.82 23.24
C ALA A 96 8.47 1.66 23.78
N LEU A 97 8.26 1.70 25.10
CA LEU A 97 7.21 2.51 25.72
C LEU A 97 7.48 4.02 25.58
N ASP A 98 8.72 4.44 25.79
CA ASP A 98 9.15 5.83 25.59
C ASP A 98 8.97 6.26 24.13
N LEU A 99 9.40 5.41 23.18
CA LEU A 99 9.24 5.67 21.75
C LEU A 99 7.77 5.72 21.32
N ARG A 100 6.88 4.89 21.89
CA ARG A 100 5.42 4.97 21.66
C ARG A 100 4.83 6.29 22.17
N THR A 101 5.31 6.77 23.32
CA THR A 101 4.90 8.07 23.87
C THR A 101 5.37 9.21 22.97
N THR A 102 6.62 9.15 22.50
CA THR A 102 7.14 10.11 21.51
C THR A 102 6.37 10.07 20.19
N LEU A 103 5.96 8.89 19.74
CA LEU A 103 5.10 8.74 18.55
C LEU A 103 3.75 9.45 18.73
N ALA A 104 3.10 9.28 19.89
CA ALA A 104 1.86 9.98 20.22
C ALA A 104 2.03 11.51 20.24
N LEU A 105 3.14 12.02 20.80
CA LEU A 105 3.44 13.45 20.81
C LEU A 105 3.67 14.01 19.40
N LEU A 106 4.39 13.27 18.53
CA LEU A 106 4.58 13.66 17.13
C LEU A 106 3.26 13.72 16.38
N PHE A 107 2.34 12.78 16.64
CA PHE A 107 1.01 12.79 16.06
C PHE A 107 0.23 14.05 16.47
N GLY A 108 0.23 14.40 17.76
CA GLY A 108 -0.39 15.63 18.25
C GLY A 108 0.20 16.90 17.61
N LEU A 109 1.52 16.95 17.41
CA LEU A 109 2.17 18.08 16.74
C LEU A 109 1.78 18.19 15.26
N VAL A 110 1.63 17.06 14.55
CA VAL A 110 1.13 17.05 13.17
C VAL A 110 -0.30 17.56 13.10
N ALA A 111 -1.16 17.16 14.03
CA ALA A 111 -2.54 17.66 14.12
C ALA A 111 -2.57 19.18 14.33
N LEU A 112 -1.74 19.72 15.25
CA LEU A 112 -1.63 21.16 15.49
C LEU A 112 -1.14 21.93 14.26
N CYS A 113 -0.22 21.37 13.47
CA CYS A 113 0.22 21.98 12.21
C CYS A 113 -0.92 22.08 11.18
N ASN A 114 -1.85 21.11 11.18
CA ASN A 114 -2.97 21.07 10.24
C ASN A 114 -4.12 21.98 10.68
N GLU A 115 -4.42 22.06 11.98
CA GLU A 115 -5.45 22.97 12.51
C GLU A 115 -5.09 24.45 12.27
N ALA A 116 -3.82 24.81 12.41
CA ALA A 116 -3.34 26.16 12.10
C ALA A 116 -3.53 26.54 10.61
N SER A 117 -3.76 25.55 9.74
CA SER A 117 -3.98 25.74 8.29
C SER A 117 -5.45 25.78 7.90
N ALA A 118 -6.37 25.34 8.77
CA ALA A 118 -7.79 25.48 8.52
C ALA A 118 -8.18 26.96 8.70
N PRO A 119 -8.79 27.63 7.69
CA PRO A 119 -9.36 28.94 7.92
C PRO A 119 -10.35 28.80 9.07
N LEU A 120 -10.23 29.62 10.13
CA LEU A 120 -11.29 29.73 11.12
C LEU A 120 -12.56 29.94 10.31
N ARG A 121 -13.47 28.96 10.30
CA ARG A 121 -14.83 29.18 9.85
C ARG A 121 -15.30 30.36 10.67
N ASP A 122 -15.57 31.49 10.00
CA ASP A 122 -16.14 32.67 10.61
C ASP A 122 -17.50 32.27 11.18
N ASN A 123 -17.48 31.76 12.42
CA ASN A 123 -18.66 31.67 13.26
C ASN A 123 -18.96 33.11 13.66
N ALA A 124 -19.58 33.84 12.73
CA ALA A 124 -20.16 35.13 13.00
C ALA A 124 -21.05 34.96 14.24
N PRO A 125 -20.85 35.77 15.30
CA PRO A 125 -21.67 35.70 16.50
C PRO A 125 -23.10 36.10 16.15
N GLY A 126 -23.95 35.13 15.81
CA GLY A 126 -25.33 35.37 15.40
C GLY A 126 -26.00 34.27 14.56
N SER A 127 -25.26 33.35 13.94
CA SER A 127 -25.90 32.20 13.29
C SER A 127 -26.25 31.15 14.34
N VAL A 128 -27.51 31.14 14.77
CA VAL A 128 -28.12 30.01 15.46
C VAL A 128 -27.85 28.75 14.61
N PRO A 129 -27.26 27.68 15.17
CA PRO A 129 -27.06 26.44 14.44
C PRO A 129 -28.43 25.96 13.96
N ASP A 130 -28.58 25.75 12.66
CA ASP A 130 -29.73 25.03 12.13
C ASP A 130 -29.67 23.62 12.73
N ASP A 131 -30.69 23.22 13.51
CA ASP A 131 -30.69 21.97 14.28
C ASP A 131 -30.43 20.72 13.40
N ARG A 132 -30.63 20.85 12.08
CA ARG A 132 -30.29 19.83 11.07
C ARG A 132 -28.80 19.58 10.89
N ALA A 133 -27.94 20.59 11.08
CA ALA A 133 -26.49 20.43 10.95
C ALA A 133 -25.86 19.68 12.14
N LEU A 134 -26.54 19.66 13.30
CA LEU A 134 -26.15 18.86 14.45
C LEU A 134 -26.50 17.38 14.27
N GLU A 135 -27.60 17.06 13.57
CA GLU A 135 -27.98 15.69 13.23
C GLU A 135 -27.06 15.05 12.17
N ASP A 136 -26.72 15.79 11.10
CA ASP A 136 -25.78 15.31 10.08
C ASP A 136 -24.37 15.09 10.65
N GLY A 137 -23.94 15.95 11.57
CA GLY A 137 -22.66 15.78 12.28
C GLY A 137 -22.64 14.59 13.24
N ALA A 138 -23.79 14.23 13.83
CA ALA A 138 -23.91 13.05 14.71
C ALA A 138 -23.84 11.73 13.92
N LEU A 139 -24.45 11.69 12.72
CA LEU A 139 -24.38 10.56 11.79
C LEU A 139 -22.94 10.27 11.32
N GLU A 140 -22.19 11.30 10.93
CA GLU A 140 -20.77 11.15 10.55
C GLU A 140 -19.87 10.70 11.72
N VAL A 141 -20.22 11.10 12.95
CA VAL A 141 -19.47 10.73 14.17
C VAL A 141 -19.69 9.26 14.54
N ASP A 142 -20.92 8.76 14.40
CA ASP A 142 -21.21 7.34 14.61
C ASP A 142 -20.58 6.47 13.53
N GLU A 143 -20.56 6.90 12.26
CA GLU A 143 -19.88 6.18 11.18
C GLU A 143 -18.36 6.12 11.37
N ALA A 144 -17.70 7.22 11.73
CA ALA A 144 -16.26 7.23 11.97
C ALA A 144 -15.89 6.38 13.20
N ARG A 145 -16.74 6.39 14.24
CA ARG A 145 -16.56 5.58 15.46
C ARG A 145 -16.78 4.10 15.19
N GLU A 146 -17.81 3.75 14.44
CA GLU A 146 -18.13 2.39 14.03
C GLU A 146 -17.04 1.82 13.11
N THR A 147 -16.56 2.63 12.16
CA THR A 147 -15.42 2.28 11.30
C THR A 147 -14.19 1.96 12.14
N MET A 148 -13.88 2.78 13.15
CA MET A 148 -12.69 2.58 13.96
C MET A 148 -12.82 1.40 14.95
N ASP A 149 -14.00 1.17 15.52
CA ASP A 149 -14.29 -0.02 16.34
C ASP A 149 -14.19 -1.30 15.51
N ASN A 150 -14.62 -1.26 14.23
CA ASN A 150 -14.41 -2.34 13.28
C ASN A 150 -12.92 -2.58 13.02
N TRP A 151 -12.13 -1.52 12.86
CA TRP A 151 -10.67 -1.58 12.65
C TRP A 151 -9.89 -2.17 13.82
N GLN A 152 -10.28 -1.86 15.06
CA GLN A 152 -9.63 -2.41 16.24
C GLN A 152 -9.93 -3.89 16.47
N ARG A 153 -11.12 -4.36 16.06
CA ARG A 153 -11.60 -5.72 16.28
C ARG A 153 -11.24 -6.68 15.15
N THR A 154 -10.94 -6.14 13.97
CA THR A 154 -10.71 -6.93 12.75
C THR A 154 -9.20 -7.19 12.59
N PRO A 155 -8.73 -8.45 12.74
CA PRO A 155 -7.32 -8.76 12.58
C PRO A 155 -6.85 -8.43 11.15
N LEU A 156 -5.57 -8.08 10.97
CA LEU A 156 -5.01 -7.63 9.69
C LEU A 156 -5.33 -8.56 8.51
N ARG A 157 -5.48 -9.86 8.77
CA ARG A 157 -5.88 -10.84 7.74
C ARG A 157 -7.29 -10.59 7.22
N ASP A 158 -8.23 -10.15 8.06
CA ASP A 158 -9.63 -9.98 7.72
C ASP A 158 -9.86 -8.67 6.94
N TYR A 159 -8.94 -7.71 7.00
CA TYR A 159 -8.91 -6.56 6.06
C TYR A 159 -8.33 -6.94 4.69
N LEU A 160 -7.31 -7.79 4.68
CA LEU A 160 -6.70 -8.30 3.44
C LEU A 160 -7.56 -9.39 2.79
N PHE A 161 -8.43 -10.03 3.58
CA PHE A 161 -9.29 -11.15 3.21
C PHE A 161 -10.61 -11.07 4.01
N PRO A 162 -11.57 -10.19 3.63
CA PRO A 162 -12.82 -10.03 4.35
C PRO A 162 -13.56 -11.37 4.51
N PRO A 163 -14.05 -11.71 5.71
CA PRO A 163 -14.80 -12.93 5.92
C PRO A 163 -16.07 -12.90 5.07
N LYS A 164 -16.43 -14.06 4.52
CA LYS A 164 -17.56 -14.23 3.62
C LYS A 164 -18.84 -13.68 4.32
N PRO A 165 -19.64 -12.83 3.65
CA PRO A 165 -20.95 -12.46 4.19
C PRO A 165 -21.75 -13.74 4.46
N PRO A 166 -22.53 -13.80 5.55
CA PRO A 166 -23.38 -14.95 5.81
C PRO A 166 -24.23 -15.23 4.57
N PRO A 167 -24.46 -16.50 4.22
CA PRO A 167 -25.31 -16.83 3.10
C PRO A 167 -26.67 -16.13 3.30
N PRO A 168 -27.28 -15.57 2.24
CA PRO A 168 -28.61 -15.00 2.36
C PRO A 168 -29.53 -16.06 2.97
N PRO A 169 -30.47 -15.67 3.87
CA PRO A 169 -31.42 -16.61 4.42
C PRO A 169 -32.07 -17.37 3.27
N ALA A 170 -32.23 -18.69 3.43
CA ALA A 170 -32.88 -19.53 2.42
C ALA A 170 -34.20 -18.84 2.01
N PRO A 171 -34.50 -18.78 0.71
CA PRO A 171 -35.72 -18.12 0.24
C PRO A 171 -36.89 -18.73 0.99
N ALA A 172 -37.61 -17.91 1.75
CA ALA A 172 -38.87 -18.33 2.33
C ALA A 172 -39.75 -18.78 1.15
N GLU A 173 -40.22 -20.02 1.17
CA GLU A 173 -40.92 -20.67 0.06
C GLU A 173 -42.24 -19.99 -0.34
N ASP A 174 -42.63 -18.89 0.31
CA ASP A 174 -43.89 -18.17 0.08
C ASP A 174 -43.72 -16.67 -0.25
N ALA A 175 -42.55 -16.20 -0.68
CA ALA A 175 -42.39 -14.79 -1.04
C ALA A 175 -43.05 -14.47 -2.40
N PRO A 176 -43.99 -13.49 -2.47
CA PRO A 176 -44.70 -13.15 -3.70
C PRO A 176 -43.75 -12.62 -4.79
N ALA A 177 -43.99 -13.04 -6.03
CA ALA A 177 -43.11 -12.89 -7.20
C ALA A 177 -42.80 -11.44 -7.65
N ASP A 178 -43.27 -10.40 -6.94
CA ASP A 178 -43.16 -8.99 -7.31
C ASP A 178 -42.37 -8.13 -6.31
N ALA A 179 -41.61 -8.72 -5.38
CA ALA A 179 -40.78 -7.95 -4.45
C ALA A 179 -39.56 -7.34 -5.19
N PRO A 180 -39.28 -6.04 -5.04
CA PRO A 180 -38.06 -5.44 -5.57
C PRO A 180 -36.82 -6.13 -4.96
N PRO A 181 -35.74 -6.30 -5.75
CA PRO A 181 -34.54 -6.97 -5.26
C PRO A 181 -34.02 -6.25 -4.00
N PRO A 182 -33.49 -7.00 -3.01
CA PRO A 182 -32.96 -6.39 -1.79
C PRO A 182 -31.88 -5.37 -2.16
N PRO A 183 -31.82 -4.22 -1.46
CA PRO A 183 -30.80 -3.21 -1.72
C PRO A 183 -29.42 -3.85 -1.62
N GLN A 184 -28.63 -3.71 -2.69
CA GLN A 184 -27.24 -4.18 -2.68
C GLN A 184 -26.47 -3.40 -1.61
N PRO A 185 -25.66 -4.06 -0.77
CA PRO A 185 -24.77 -3.35 0.14
C PRO A 185 -23.83 -2.47 -0.70
N PRO A 186 -23.48 -1.26 -0.22
CA PRO A 186 -22.65 -0.34 -0.97
C PRO A 186 -21.30 -1.01 -1.32
N PRO A 187 -20.73 -0.72 -2.50
CA PRO A 187 -19.38 -1.16 -2.83
C PRO A 187 -18.43 -0.56 -1.79
N TRP A 188 -17.60 -1.41 -1.18
CA TRP A 188 -16.51 -0.98 -0.33
C TRP A 188 -15.55 -0.17 -1.21
N GLU A 189 -15.64 1.15 -1.17
CA GLU A 189 -14.61 1.99 -1.78
C GLU A 189 -13.33 1.79 -0.97
N PRO A 190 -12.20 1.47 -1.62
CA PRO A 190 -10.95 1.26 -0.92
C PRO A 190 -10.50 2.58 -0.30
N VAL A 191 -10.64 2.69 1.02
CA VAL A 191 -10.24 3.87 1.80
C VAL A 191 -8.78 4.19 1.51
N THR A 192 -8.51 5.41 1.04
CA THR A 192 -7.15 5.82 0.72
C THR A 192 -6.33 6.04 2.00
N PRO A 193 -5.00 5.85 1.98
CA PRO A 193 -4.15 6.14 3.15
C PRO A 193 -4.30 7.59 3.65
N GLU A 194 -4.68 8.51 2.77
CA GLU A 194 -4.94 9.93 3.08
C GLU A 194 -6.25 10.07 3.85
N GLU A 195 -7.34 9.41 3.43
CA GLU A 195 -8.61 9.36 4.17
C GLU A 195 -8.47 8.74 5.56
N VAL A 196 -7.65 7.69 5.71
CA VAL A 196 -7.36 7.10 7.03
C VAL A 196 -6.61 8.09 7.92
N CYS A 197 -5.68 8.85 7.35
CA CYS A 197 -4.93 9.87 8.07
C CYS A 197 -5.84 11.00 8.55
N ASP A 198 -6.73 11.49 7.68
CA ASP A 198 -7.69 12.53 8.01
C ASP A 198 -8.70 12.08 9.07
N ALA A 199 -9.22 10.85 8.95
CA ALA A 199 -10.11 10.25 9.95
C ALA A 199 -9.45 10.12 11.33
N CYS A 200 -8.19 9.68 11.39
CA CYS A 200 -7.44 9.60 12.65
C CYS A 200 -7.24 10.97 13.29
N ILE A 201 -6.96 12.01 12.48
CA ILE A 201 -6.77 13.38 12.97
C ILE A 201 -8.10 13.93 13.50
N GLN A 202 -9.19 13.83 12.74
CA GLN A 202 -10.50 14.33 13.14
C GLN A 202 -11.00 13.69 14.44
N LEU A 203 -10.72 12.40 14.64
CA LEU A 203 -11.17 11.67 15.81
C LEU A 203 -10.44 12.10 17.09
N VAL A 204 -9.16 12.47 17.00
CA VAL A 204 -8.43 13.03 18.15
C VAL A 204 -8.91 14.44 18.47
N VAL A 205 -9.14 15.27 17.45
CA VAL A 205 -9.65 16.64 17.61
C VAL A 205 -11.03 16.64 18.30
N ARG A 206 -11.95 15.78 17.86
CA ARG A 206 -13.31 15.70 18.41
C ARG A 206 -13.37 15.03 19.79
N SER A 207 -12.47 14.10 20.09
CA SER A 207 -12.41 13.44 21.42
C SER A 207 -12.14 14.42 22.58
N GLN A 208 -11.60 15.62 22.30
CA GLN A 208 -11.38 16.65 23.31
C GLN A 208 -12.64 17.44 23.69
N TYR A 209 -13.70 17.39 22.89
CA TYR A 209 -14.85 18.30 23.04
C TYR A 209 -16.19 17.62 23.42
N ASP A 210 -16.37 16.31 23.15
CA ASP A 210 -17.73 15.72 23.12
C ASP A 210 -18.09 14.60 24.15
N ARG A 211 -17.37 14.41 25.28
CA ARG A 211 -17.82 13.41 26.29
C ARG A 211 -17.89 13.88 27.74
N PRO A 212 -19.07 13.75 28.41
CA PRO A 212 -19.13 13.65 29.85
C PRO A 212 -18.50 12.32 30.31
N MET A 213 -17.58 12.43 31.27
CA MET A 213 -16.79 11.32 31.85
C MET A 213 -17.67 10.33 32.63
N GLU A 214 -18.28 9.35 31.98
CA GLU A 214 -18.93 8.23 32.71
C GLU A 214 -18.38 6.84 32.38
N ASP A 215 -17.46 6.71 31.42
CA ASP A 215 -16.85 5.41 31.11
C ASP A 215 -15.48 5.27 31.78
N ASP A 216 -15.41 4.30 32.68
CA ASP A 216 -14.34 4.01 33.63
C ASP A 216 -12.99 3.74 32.94
N ASN A 217 -12.04 4.65 33.15
CA ASN A 217 -10.61 4.37 33.22
C ASN A 217 -9.88 3.82 31.96
N LYS A 218 -10.22 4.27 30.75
CA LYS A 218 -9.33 4.10 29.58
C LYS A 218 -8.34 5.27 29.52
N ASP A 219 -7.07 4.99 29.81
CA ASP A 219 -5.95 5.93 29.68
C ASP A 219 -6.03 6.63 28.31
N PRO A 220 -6.35 7.94 28.25
CA PRO A 220 -6.52 8.67 26.98
C PRO A 220 -5.22 8.66 26.16
N LEU A 221 -4.07 8.60 26.83
CA LEU A 221 -2.77 8.49 26.17
C LEU A 221 -2.59 7.14 25.49
N ALA A 222 -3.14 6.05 26.05
CA ALA A 222 -3.12 4.74 25.41
C ALA A 222 -3.86 4.76 24.07
N ARG A 223 -5.01 5.44 24.00
CA ARG A 223 -5.77 5.60 22.75
C ARG A 223 -5.01 6.43 21.71
N VAL A 224 -4.39 7.54 22.12
CA VAL A 224 -3.58 8.37 21.21
C VAL A 224 -2.35 7.61 20.71
N ARG A 225 -1.71 6.78 21.56
CA ARG A 225 -0.58 5.92 21.14
C ARG A 225 -0.98 4.94 20.05
N GLU A 226 -2.16 4.32 20.17
CA GLU A 226 -2.69 3.39 19.17
C GLU A 226 -2.95 4.10 17.83
N LEU A 227 -3.66 5.24 17.87
CA LEU A 227 -3.93 6.06 16.70
C LEU A 227 -2.65 6.55 16.02
N ALA A 228 -1.68 7.03 16.79
CA ALA A 228 -0.39 7.45 16.26
C ALA A 228 0.34 6.29 15.56
N SER A 229 0.27 5.08 16.11
CA SER A 229 0.86 3.90 15.48
C SER A 229 0.20 3.58 14.13
N VAL A 230 -1.13 3.66 14.04
CA VAL A 230 -1.86 3.44 12.79
C VAL A 230 -1.53 4.54 11.78
N PHE A 231 -1.59 5.80 12.19
CA PHE A 231 -1.27 6.96 11.37
C PHE A 231 0.13 6.87 10.78
N PHE A 232 1.19 6.76 11.61
CA PHE A 232 2.55 6.76 11.07
C PHE A 232 2.87 5.50 10.27
N ARG A 233 2.20 4.38 10.53
CA ARG A 233 2.28 3.19 9.67
C ARG A 233 1.68 3.49 8.29
N ALA A 234 0.44 4.00 8.24
CA ALA A 234 -0.24 4.37 7.00
C ALA A 234 0.54 5.44 6.22
N THR A 235 0.99 6.50 6.90
CA THR A 235 1.83 7.57 6.34
C THR A 235 3.15 7.04 5.80
N SER A 236 3.82 6.12 6.52
CA SER A 236 5.08 5.53 6.03
C SER A 236 4.87 4.69 4.77
N LEU A 237 3.75 3.96 4.69
CA LEU A 237 3.36 3.22 3.50
C LEU A 237 3.00 4.18 2.37
N GLY A 238 2.20 5.22 2.64
CA GLY A 238 1.86 6.26 1.67
C GLY A 238 3.08 6.97 1.11
N MET A 239 4.04 7.37 1.96
CA MET A 239 5.32 7.94 1.53
C MET A 239 6.15 6.95 0.71
N MET A 240 6.18 5.68 1.11
CA MET A 240 6.88 4.63 0.37
C MET A 240 6.23 4.40 -1.00
N TYR A 241 4.90 4.32 -1.05
CA TYR A 241 4.13 4.22 -2.29
C TYR A 241 4.29 5.48 -3.15
N GLY A 242 4.42 6.66 -2.55
CA GLY A 242 4.69 7.93 -3.22
C GLY A 242 6.11 8.02 -3.76
N MET A 243 7.12 7.50 -3.06
CA MET A 243 8.50 7.44 -3.58
C MET A 243 8.64 6.37 -4.67
N ILE A 244 8.00 5.22 -4.50
CA ILE A 244 8.02 4.13 -5.49
C ILE A 244 7.11 4.44 -6.68
N GLY A 245 6.02 5.19 -6.47
CA GLY A 245 5.05 5.57 -7.50
C GLY A 245 5.34 6.93 -8.16
N GLY A 246 6.00 7.84 -7.46
CA GLY A 246 6.44 9.15 -7.97
C GLY A 246 7.67 9.06 -8.87
N ALA A 247 8.43 7.97 -8.82
CA ALA A 247 9.44 7.65 -9.82
C ALA A 247 8.85 7.31 -11.21
N GLY A 248 7.51 7.28 -11.36
CA GLY A 248 6.83 7.00 -12.63
C GLY A 248 5.52 7.78 -12.83
N ARG A 249 5.27 8.84 -12.06
CA ARG A 249 4.13 9.75 -12.26
C ARG A 249 4.64 11.17 -12.41
N GLU A 250 4.79 11.59 -13.66
CA GLU A 250 4.69 13.00 -14.02
C GLU A 250 3.38 13.54 -13.46
N ARG A 251 3.47 14.42 -12.45
CA ARG A 251 2.47 15.47 -12.32
C ARG A 251 2.85 16.50 -13.37
N GLU A 252 1.98 16.74 -14.33
CA GLU A 252 2.02 17.95 -15.16
C GLU A 252 2.25 19.15 -14.24
N GLY A 253 3.43 19.78 -14.34
CA GLY A 253 3.71 21.07 -13.70
C GLY A 253 4.84 21.15 -12.67
N ALA A 254 5.59 20.08 -12.37
CA ALA A 254 6.82 20.22 -11.57
C ALA A 254 7.98 19.44 -12.20
N ALA A 255 8.69 20.13 -13.10
CA ALA A 255 9.97 19.69 -13.63
C ALA A 255 11.00 19.58 -12.49
N ASP A 256 11.60 18.39 -12.33
CA ASP A 256 13.04 18.17 -12.16
C ASP A 256 13.28 16.78 -11.55
N PHE A 257 13.47 15.77 -12.40
CA PHE A 257 14.73 15.00 -12.53
C PHE A 257 14.51 13.85 -13.53
N LEU A 258 14.48 14.18 -14.82
CA LEU A 258 14.62 13.21 -15.90
C LEU A 258 16.12 12.99 -16.14
N THR A 259 16.60 11.77 -15.89
CA THR A 259 17.75 11.29 -16.65
C THR A 259 17.28 11.15 -18.10
N LEU A 260 17.61 12.16 -18.91
CA LEU A 260 17.55 12.16 -20.35
C LEU A 260 18.28 10.94 -20.91
N ASP A 261 17.53 9.89 -21.21
CA ASP A 261 17.84 9.04 -22.35
C ASP A 261 16.64 9.17 -23.30
N THR A 262 16.90 9.88 -24.39
CA THR A 262 16.00 10.25 -25.49
C THR A 262 14.99 9.16 -25.85
N ILE A 263 13.73 9.37 -25.48
CA ILE A 263 12.60 8.69 -26.13
C ILE A 263 12.12 9.63 -27.23
N ASP A 264 12.34 9.18 -28.46
CA ASP A 264 11.96 9.84 -29.70
C ASP A 264 10.43 9.77 -29.85
N VAL A 265 9.75 10.91 -29.80
CA VAL A 265 8.28 11.02 -29.80
C VAL A 265 7.66 10.43 -31.09
N LEU A 266 8.41 10.40 -32.19
CA LEU A 266 8.00 9.72 -33.43
C LEU A 266 8.17 8.20 -33.36
N ALA A 267 9.05 7.70 -32.48
CA ALA A 267 9.12 6.29 -32.17
C ALA A 267 7.91 5.86 -31.34
N GLU A 268 7.38 6.67 -30.42
CA GLU A 268 6.22 6.30 -29.58
C GLU A 268 4.95 6.00 -30.40
N ALA A 269 4.61 6.84 -31.38
CA ALA A 269 3.43 6.61 -32.23
C ALA A 269 3.56 5.32 -33.08
N ASN A 270 4.77 5.02 -33.58
CA ASN A 270 5.04 3.76 -34.28
C ASN A 270 5.14 2.57 -33.33
N VAL A 271 5.58 2.79 -32.08
CA VAL A 271 5.71 1.76 -31.05
C VAL A 271 4.35 1.29 -30.56
N GLU A 272 3.32 2.14 -30.55
CA GLU A 272 1.98 1.72 -30.17
C GLU A 272 1.38 0.77 -31.21
N SER A 273 1.42 1.13 -32.51
CA SER A 273 0.95 0.27 -33.60
C SER A 273 1.74 -1.04 -33.69
N GLN A 274 3.08 -0.99 -33.58
CA GLN A 274 3.92 -2.20 -33.59
C GLN A 274 3.76 -3.00 -32.29
N GLY A 275 3.43 -2.35 -31.18
CA GLY A 275 3.18 -2.97 -29.90
C GLY A 275 1.92 -3.81 -29.93
N GLU A 276 0.82 -3.26 -30.41
CA GLU A 276 -0.43 -4.00 -30.56
C GLU A 276 -0.29 -5.18 -31.53
N GLU A 277 0.45 -5.04 -32.63
CA GLU A 277 0.73 -6.15 -33.55
C GLU A 277 1.51 -7.29 -32.86
N ARG A 278 2.54 -6.95 -32.08
CA ARG A 278 3.31 -7.96 -31.31
C ARG A 278 2.48 -8.63 -30.24
N LEU A 279 1.63 -7.88 -29.53
CA LEU A 279 0.70 -8.43 -28.55
C LEU A 279 -0.32 -9.35 -29.22
N ALA A 280 -0.83 -8.97 -30.39
CA ALA A 280 -1.72 -9.82 -31.18
C ALA A 280 -1.02 -11.12 -31.61
N THR A 281 0.26 -11.08 -32.01
CA THR A 281 1.03 -12.31 -32.32
C THR A 281 1.19 -13.23 -31.11
N LEU A 282 1.36 -12.66 -29.91
CA LEU A 282 1.41 -13.47 -28.67
C LEU A 282 0.07 -14.13 -28.38
N VAL A 283 -1.01 -13.38 -28.52
CA VAL A 283 -2.37 -13.89 -28.31
C VAL A 283 -2.72 -14.96 -29.35
N ASP A 284 -2.32 -14.77 -30.61
CA ASP A 284 -2.50 -15.75 -31.70
C ASP A 284 -1.83 -17.10 -31.35
N ALA A 285 -0.65 -17.08 -30.73
CA ALA A 285 -0.02 -18.32 -30.25
C ALA A 285 -0.92 -19.10 -29.26
N ALA A 286 -1.75 -18.40 -28.48
CA ALA A 286 -2.68 -18.99 -27.52
C ALA A 286 -3.93 -19.62 -28.16
N GLU A 287 -4.13 -19.51 -29.47
CA GLU A 287 -5.22 -20.20 -30.19
C GLU A 287 -5.02 -21.71 -30.30
N SER A 288 -3.81 -22.19 -30.06
CA SER A 288 -3.56 -23.64 -29.97
C SER A 288 -4.41 -24.30 -28.87
N GLU A 289 -4.73 -25.59 -29.00
CA GLU A 289 -5.47 -26.36 -27.99
C GLU A 289 -4.79 -26.27 -26.59
N ALA A 290 -3.46 -26.25 -26.59
CA ALA A 290 -2.66 -26.10 -25.39
C ALA A 290 -2.82 -24.69 -24.79
N GLY A 291 -2.83 -23.65 -25.64
CA GLY A 291 -3.11 -22.27 -25.26
C GLY A 291 -4.53 -22.07 -24.70
N GLN A 292 -5.55 -22.64 -25.33
CA GLN A 292 -6.94 -22.60 -24.86
C GLN A 292 -7.09 -23.27 -23.49
N THR A 293 -6.38 -24.39 -23.27
CA THR A 293 -6.35 -25.05 -21.95
C THR A 293 -5.74 -24.14 -20.89
N VAL A 294 -4.61 -23.47 -21.20
CA VAL A 294 -3.97 -22.53 -20.28
C VAL A 294 -4.84 -21.30 -20.04
N LEU A 295 -5.48 -20.76 -21.07
CA LEU A 295 -6.41 -19.64 -20.98
C LEU A 295 -7.54 -19.93 -19.98
N ARG A 296 -8.26 -21.04 -20.18
CA ARG A 296 -9.33 -21.47 -19.28
C ARG A 296 -8.84 -21.57 -17.83
N ASP A 297 -7.72 -22.24 -17.62
CA ASP A 297 -7.23 -22.53 -16.27
C ASP A 297 -6.62 -21.30 -15.59
N LEU A 298 -6.07 -20.34 -16.35
CA LEU A 298 -5.68 -19.03 -15.83
C LEU A 298 -6.91 -18.22 -15.40
N ILE A 299 -7.98 -18.16 -16.21
CA ILE A 299 -9.23 -17.48 -15.85
C ILE A 299 -9.75 -18.06 -14.53
N LEU A 300 -9.84 -19.39 -14.44
CA LEU A 300 -10.24 -20.08 -13.21
C LEU A 300 -9.32 -19.77 -12.03
N SER A 301 -8.01 -19.64 -12.25
CA SER A 301 -7.07 -19.36 -11.17
C SER A 301 -7.22 -17.98 -10.56
N PHE A 302 -7.64 -17.00 -11.36
CA PHE A 302 -8.01 -15.67 -10.87
C PHE A 302 -9.43 -15.64 -10.30
N ALA A 303 -10.36 -16.37 -10.91
CA ALA A 303 -11.77 -16.34 -10.55
C ALA A 303 -12.11 -17.21 -9.34
N LEU A 304 -11.34 -18.25 -9.01
CA LEU A 304 -11.64 -19.17 -7.92
C LEU A 304 -10.88 -18.85 -6.63
N PRO A 305 -11.43 -19.23 -5.45
CA PRO A 305 -10.72 -19.06 -4.18
C PRO A 305 -9.41 -19.85 -4.13
N ALA A 306 -8.41 -19.32 -3.40
CA ALA A 306 -7.12 -19.99 -3.19
C ALA A 306 -7.26 -21.37 -2.52
N SER A 307 -8.33 -21.62 -1.75
CA SER A 307 -8.63 -22.93 -1.17
C SER A 307 -8.97 -24.01 -2.20
N VAL A 308 -9.32 -23.63 -3.43
CA VAL A 308 -9.64 -24.54 -4.54
C VAL A 308 -8.45 -24.63 -5.49
N VAL A 309 -7.91 -23.48 -5.88
CA VAL A 309 -6.80 -23.38 -6.84
C VAL A 309 -5.49 -23.90 -6.25
N GLY A 310 -5.29 -23.66 -4.95
CA GLY A 310 -4.02 -23.89 -4.27
C GLY A 310 -2.89 -23.01 -4.83
N VAL A 311 -1.66 -23.37 -4.44
CA VAL A 311 -0.44 -22.83 -5.02
C VAL A 311 0.23 -23.94 -5.82
N ARG A 312 0.60 -23.67 -7.08
CA ARG A 312 1.12 -24.70 -8.00
C ARG A 312 2.29 -24.21 -8.85
N ARG A 313 3.08 -25.13 -9.39
CA ARG A 313 4.21 -24.79 -10.28
C ARG A 313 3.78 -24.63 -11.75
N VAL A 314 2.75 -25.36 -12.16
CA VAL A 314 2.31 -25.50 -13.56
C VAL A 314 1.17 -24.55 -13.91
N ALA A 315 1.00 -24.21 -15.19
CA ALA A 315 -0.01 -23.24 -15.63
C ALA A 315 -1.44 -23.83 -15.55
N VAL A 316 -1.56 -25.14 -15.79
CA VAL A 316 -2.83 -25.89 -15.83
C VAL A 316 -3.24 -26.30 -14.40
N LEU A 317 -4.54 -26.37 -14.12
CA LEU A 317 -5.06 -26.85 -12.84
C LEU A 317 -4.82 -28.35 -12.66
N SER A 318 -4.64 -28.78 -11.41
CA SER A 318 -4.62 -30.21 -11.09
C SER A 318 -6.00 -30.83 -11.30
N ARG A 319 -6.04 -32.17 -11.46
CA ARG A 319 -7.29 -32.92 -11.59
C ARG A 319 -8.22 -32.67 -10.40
N ASP A 320 -7.68 -32.60 -9.18
CA ASP A 320 -8.44 -32.37 -7.96
C ASP A 320 -9.03 -30.96 -7.93
N ALA A 321 -8.23 -29.95 -8.29
CA ALA A 321 -8.70 -28.56 -8.38
C ALA A 321 -9.78 -28.39 -9.47
N SER A 322 -9.62 -29.06 -10.61
CA SER A 322 -10.61 -29.07 -11.70
C SER A 322 -11.92 -29.77 -11.29
N THR A 323 -11.82 -30.89 -10.58
CA THR A 323 -12.99 -31.61 -10.03
C THR A 323 -13.73 -30.72 -9.01
N ALA A 324 -13.00 -30.12 -8.08
CA ALA A 324 -13.57 -29.20 -7.10
C ALA A 324 -14.19 -27.95 -7.74
N ALA A 325 -13.59 -27.41 -8.80
CA ALA A 325 -14.15 -26.31 -9.58
C ALA A 325 -15.47 -26.70 -10.25
N THR A 326 -15.54 -27.92 -10.81
CA THR A 326 -16.73 -28.46 -11.46
C THR A 326 -17.88 -28.64 -10.47
N GLU A 327 -17.59 -29.23 -9.31
CA GLU A 327 -18.61 -29.51 -8.28
C GLU A 327 -19.11 -28.24 -7.59
N ARG A 328 -18.21 -27.30 -7.26
CA ARG A 328 -18.52 -26.18 -6.36
C ARG A 328 -18.74 -24.85 -7.07
N PHE A 329 -18.22 -24.68 -8.29
CA PHE A 329 -18.25 -23.42 -9.03
C PHE A 329 -18.60 -23.59 -10.53
N PRO A 330 -19.68 -24.33 -10.87
CA PRO A 330 -19.99 -24.67 -12.27
C PRO A 330 -20.20 -23.43 -13.15
N LEU A 331 -20.75 -22.33 -12.62
CA LEU A 331 -20.94 -21.08 -13.38
C LEU A 331 -19.60 -20.44 -13.79
N ARG A 332 -18.62 -20.42 -12.89
CA ARG A 332 -17.27 -19.87 -13.19
C ARG A 332 -16.52 -20.77 -14.16
N LEU A 333 -16.69 -22.08 -14.03
CA LEU A 333 -16.16 -23.05 -14.99
C LEU A 333 -16.77 -22.90 -16.37
N GLY A 334 -18.09 -22.75 -16.46
CA GLY A 334 -18.80 -22.47 -17.72
C GLY A 334 -18.28 -21.21 -18.39
N ALA A 335 -18.22 -20.09 -17.66
CA ALA A 335 -17.71 -18.82 -18.19
C ALA A 335 -16.26 -18.92 -18.69
N ALA A 336 -15.37 -19.56 -17.93
CA ALA A 336 -13.98 -19.76 -18.34
C ALA A 336 -13.84 -20.70 -19.54
N HIS A 337 -14.69 -21.75 -19.62
CA HIS A 337 -14.72 -22.65 -20.76
C HIS A 337 -15.24 -21.94 -22.01
N ASP A 338 -16.33 -21.18 -21.90
CA ASP A 338 -16.88 -20.40 -23.01
C ASP A 338 -15.87 -19.39 -23.54
N ALA A 339 -15.16 -18.67 -22.66
CA ALA A 339 -14.09 -17.75 -23.06
C ALA A 339 -12.97 -18.49 -23.82
N ALA A 340 -12.54 -19.66 -23.35
CA ALA A 340 -11.54 -20.45 -24.04
C ALA A 340 -12.03 -21.00 -25.40
N MET A 341 -13.31 -21.40 -25.49
CA MET A 341 -13.92 -21.89 -26.72
C MET A 341 -14.15 -20.79 -27.77
N ARG A 342 -14.33 -19.53 -27.35
CA ARG A 342 -14.38 -18.37 -28.25
C ARG A 342 -13.02 -18.06 -28.90
N GLY A 343 -11.93 -18.53 -28.30
CA GLY A 343 -10.57 -18.24 -28.74
C GLY A 343 -9.93 -17.10 -27.95
N ALA A 344 -8.60 -17.14 -27.89
CA ALA A 344 -7.78 -16.14 -27.23
C ALA A 344 -7.79 -14.79 -27.96
N GLU A 345 -7.81 -14.79 -29.29
CA GLU A 345 -7.87 -13.61 -30.15
C GLU A 345 -9.17 -12.84 -29.94
N TRP A 346 -10.31 -13.54 -29.95
CA TRP A 346 -11.60 -12.93 -29.65
C TRP A 346 -11.65 -12.43 -28.21
N SER A 347 -11.18 -13.25 -27.26
CA SER A 347 -11.09 -12.87 -25.85
C SER A 347 -10.27 -11.60 -25.62
N TRP A 348 -9.24 -11.39 -26.43
CA TRP A 348 -8.38 -10.21 -26.38
C TRP A 348 -9.04 -8.96 -26.96
N LYS A 349 -9.63 -9.06 -28.15
CA LYS A 349 -10.16 -7.92 -28.90
C LYS A 349 -11.52 -7.48 -28.36
N ASP A 350 -12.44 -8.43 -28.26
CA ASP A 350 -13.88 -8.15 -28.23
C ASP A 350 -14.54 -8.44 -26.88
N ASP A 351 -13.90 -9.24 -26.01
CA ASP A 351 -14.49 -9.59 -24.73
C ASP A 351 -14.65 -8.36 -23.82
N PRO A 352 -15.80 -8.17 -23.16
CA PRO A 352 -15.99 -7.07 -22.22
C PRO A 352 -15.22 -7.27 -20.90
N ASP A 353 -14.88 -8.51 -20.54
CA ASP A 353 -14.20 -8.79 -19.27
C ASP A 353 -12.68 -8.56 -19.40
N PRO A 354 -12.10 -7.60 -18.66
CA PRO A 354 -10.66 -7.35 -18.70
C PRO A 354 -9.83 -8.55 -18.21
N LEU A 355 -10.40 -9.43 -17.37
CA LEU A 355 -9.72 -10.63 -16.92
C LEU A 355 -9.47 -11.60 -18.09
N HIS A 356 -10.42 -11.76 -18.99
CA HIS A 356 -10.26 -12.62 -20.18
C HIS A 356 -9.12 -12.09 -21.06
N LYS A 357 -9.02 -10.77 -21.25
CA LYS A 357 -7.91 -10.13 -21.98
C LYS A 357 -6.56 -10.39 -21.32
N VAL A 358 -6.49 -10.25 -20.00
CA VAL A 358 -5.28 -10.55 -19.21
C VAL A 358 -4.87 -12.01 -19.40
N CYS A 359 -5.81 -12.93 -19.27
CA CYS A 359 -5.54 -14.36 -19.38
C CYS A 359 -5.17 -14.78 -20.81
N ALA A 360 -5.76 -14.18 -21.84
CA ALA A 360 -5.39 -14.44 -23.24
C ALA A 360 -3.93 -14.08 -23.50
N LEU A 361 -3.50 -12.89 -23.07
CA LEU A 361 -2.13 -12.44 -23.22
C LEU A 361 -1.14 -13.27 -22.37
N LEU A 362 -1.52 -13.65 -21.15
CA LEU A 362 -0.70 -14.54 -20.31
C LEU A 362 -0.61 -15.95 -20.87
N ALA A 363 -1.67 -16.50 -21.48
CA ALA A 363 -1.61 -17.81 -22.13
C ALA A 363 -0.62 -17.80 -23.30
N GLY A 364 -0.66 -16.75 -24.12
CA GLY A 364 0.30 -16.54 -25.21
C GLY A 364 1.74 -16.41 -24.72
N LEU A 365 1.94 -15.62 -23.66
CA LEU A 365 3.24 -15.47 -23.01
C LEU A 365 3.73 -16.80 -22.41
N CYS A 366 2.84 -17.61 -21.84
CA CYS A 366 3.18 -18.93 -21.29
C CYS A 366 3.74 -19.85 -22.38
N LEU A 367 3.09 -19.89 -23.54
CA LEU A 367 3.54 -20.68 -24.70
C LEU A 367 4.88 -20.19 -25.25
N LEU A 368 5.02 -18.88 -25.44
CA LEU A 368 6.27 -18.29 -25.91
C LEU A 368 7.44 -18.65 -24.98
N LEU A 369 7.21 -18.56 -23.66
CA LEU A 369 8.27 -18.81 -22.68
C LEU A 369 8.54 -20.30 -22.48
N ALA A 370 7.60 -21.20 -22.73
CA ALA A 370 7.82 -22.64 -22.71
C ALA A 370 8.87 -23.06 -23.76
N GLY A 371 8.88 -22.37 -24.91
CA GLY A 371 9.86 -22.56 -25.99
C GLY A 371 9.62 -23.81 -26.83
N ASP A 372 10.16 -23.83 -28.05
CA ASP A 372 9.91 -24.88 -29.04
C ASP A 372 10.43 -26.26 -28.62
N SER A 373 11.44 -26.30 -27.75
CA SER A 373 12.13 -27.53 -27.36
C SER A 373 11.41 -28.35 -26.29
N ALA A 374 10.43 -27.76 -25.59
CA ALA A 374 9.83 -28.39 -24.43
C ALA A 374 8.46 -29.06 -24.75
N GLY A 375 7.89 -28.76 -25.92
CA GLY A 375 6.60 -29.31 -26.37
C GLY A 375 5.41 -28.96 -25.45
N ASN A 376 4.24 -29.51 -25.76
CA ASN A 376 3.01 -29.27 -24.97
C ASN A 376 3.11 -29.80 -23.52
N ASP A 377 4.02 -30.73 -23.26
CA ASP A 377 4.22 -31.34 -21.95
C ASP A 377 4.87 -30.40 -20.93
N ALA A 378 5.66 -29.42 -21.39
CA ALA A 378 6.34 -28.46 -20.53
C ALA A 378 5.36 -27.67 -19.66
N MET A 379 4.22 -27.25 -20.22
CA MET A 379 3.22 -26.49 -19.48
C MET A 379 2.51 -27.31 -18.39
N ARG A 380 2.54 -28.64 -18.52
CA ARG A 380 1.91 -29.59 -17.59
C ARG A 380 2.87 -30.12 -16.54
N LYS A 381 4.19 -30.09 -16.80
CA LYS A 381 5.21 -30.74 -15.95
C LYS A 381 6.24 -29.77 -15.40
N ASP A 382 6.59 -28.73 -16.16
CA ASP A 382 7.63 -27.77 -15.81
C ASP A 382 7.06 -26.50 -15.15
N ASP A 383 7.96 -25.61 -14.71
CA ASP A 383 7.59 -24.33 -14.10
C ASP A 383 6.90 -23.43 -15.13
N ALA A 384 5.67 -23.01 -14.81
CA ALA A 384 4.92 -22.06 -15.61
C ALA A 384 5.77 -20.80 -15.87
N PHE A 385 5.74 -20.34 -17.13
CA PHE A 385 6.51 -19.18 -17.58
C PHE A 385 8.02 -19.29 -17.34
N ASN A 386 8.56 -20.49 -17.12
CA ASN A 386 9.96 -20.72 -16.75
C ASN A 386 10.42 -19.84 -15.56
N GLY A 387 9.52 -19.63 -14.59
CA GLY A 387 9.81 -18.84 -13.38
C GLY A 387 9.82 -17.32 -13.58
N ARG A 388 9.48 -16.83 -14.78
CA ARG A 388 9.54 -15.40 -15.12
C ARG A 388 8.28 -14.61 -14.80
N VAL A 389 7.15 -15.25 -14.53
CA VAL A 389 5.91 -14.58 -14.14
C VAL A 389 5.50 -15.04 -12.74
N LEU A 390 5.35 -14.10 -11.82
CA LEU A 390 4.94 -14.31 -10.44
C LEU A 390 3.46 -13.96 -10.32
N LEU A 391 2.62 -14.98 -10.15
CA LEU A 391 1.19 -14.84 -9.86
C LEU A 391 0.88 -15.39 -8.46
N PRO A 392 -0.17 -14.92 -7.77
CA PRO A 392 -0.47 -15.32 -6.38
C PRO A 392 -0.69 -16.83 -6.20
N PHE A 393 -1.14 -17.53 -7.25
CA PHE A 393 -1.41 -18.97 -7.26
C PHE A 393 -0.28 -19.78 -7.89
N LEU A 394 0.84 -19.15 -8.29
CA LEU A 394 1.99 -19.82 -8.88
C LEU A 394 3.19 -19.81 -7.92
N GLN A 395 3.73 -20.99 -7.64
CA GLN A 395 5.03 -21.17 -7.01
C GLN A 395 6.09 -21.24 -8.09
N THR A 396 6.59 -20.07 -8.48
CA THR A 396 7.62 -19.94 -9.51
C THR A 396 8.99 -19.69 -8.88
N PRO A 397 9.84 -20.73 -8.77
CA PRO A 397 11.21 -20.53 -8.31
C PRO A 397 11.94 -19.57 -9.27
N PRO A 398 12.99 -18.87 -8.81
CA PRO A 398 13.87 -18.13 -9.71
C PRO A 398 14.42 -19.08 -10.78
N PRO A 399 14.62 -18.61 -12.04
CA PRO A 399 15.23 -19.43 -13.08
C PRO A 399 16.56 -20.02 -12.58
N ALA A 400 16.70 -21.35 -12.65
CA ALA A 400 17.89 -22.05 -12.13
C ALA A 400 19.17 -21.67 -12.88
N ASP A 401 19.04 -21.35 -14.16
CA ASP A 401 20.14 -20.89 -14.99
C ASP A 401 20.53 -19.44 -14.62
N LYS A 402 21.81 -19.26 -14.27
CA LYS A 402 22.38 -17.95 -13.91
C LYS A 402 22.25 -16.92 -15.04
N ALA A 403 22.24 -17.34 -16.30
CA ALA A 403 21.98 -16.44 -17.43
C ALA A 403 20.53 -15.95 -17.40
N ARG A 404 19.59 -16.87 -17.14
CA ARG A 404 18.15 -16.57 -17.08
C ARG A 404 17.75 -15.81 -15.82
N ALA A 405 18.51 -15.94 -14.72
CA ALA A 405 18.25 -15.23 -13.47
C ALA A 405 18.32 -13.70 -13.62
N ALA A 406 19.08 -13.19 -14.60
CA ALA A 406 19.19 -11.76 -14.89
C ALA A 406 18.04 -11.22 -15.77
N LEU A 407 17.21 -12.10 -16.33
CA LEU A 407 16.10 -11.69 -17.21
C LEU A 407 15.01 -10.96 -16.40
N PRO A 408 14.27 -10.03 -17.05
CA PRO A 408 13.09 -9.41 -16.45
C PRO A 408 12.07 -10.46 -16.00
N ARG A 409 11.52 -10.24 -14.81
CA ARG A 409 10.42 -10.99 -14.21
C ARG A 409 9.21 -10.08 -14.06
N LEU A 410 8.03 -10.63 -14.33
CA LEU A 410 6.75 -9.96 -14.19
C LEU A 410 6.10 -10.39 -12.87
N LEU A 411 5.57 -9.45 -12.11
CA LEU A 411 4.82 -9.68 -10.88
C LEU A 411 3.45 -9.02 -10.98
N TYR A 412 2.40 -9.76 -10.61
CA TYR A 412 1.08 -9.17 -10.38
C TYR A 412 0.86 -8.89 -8.90
N VAL A 413 0.41 -7.69 -8.57
CA VAL A 413 0.05 -7.26 -7.21
C VAL A 413 -1.47 -7.08 -7.14
N PRO A 414 -2.23 -8.07 -6.61
CA PRO A 414 -3.69 -8.04 -6.65
C PRO A 414 -4.31 -6.85 -5.91
N ALA A 415 -3.75 -6.49 -4.74
CA ALA A 415 -4.30 -5.44 -3.88
C ALA A 415 -4.39 -4.07 -4.56
N SER A 416 -3.50 -3.80 -5.52
CA SER A 416 -3.46 -2.55 -6.27
C SER A 416 -3.83 -2.70 -7.73
N ASN A 417 -4.11 -3.93 -8.19
CA ASN A 417 -4.27 -4.30 -9.60
C ASN A 417 -3.10 -3.78 -10.46
N GLU A 418 -1.87 -4.09 -10.05
CA GLU A 418 -0.65 -3.59 -10.70
C GLU A 418 0.24 -4.69 -11.23
N TRP A 419 0.83 -4.43 -12.38
CA TRP A 419 1.87 -5.23 -12.99
C TRP A 419 3.21 -4.55 -12.77
N VAL A 420 4.17 -5.30 -12.25
CA VAL A 420 5.53 -4.84 -11.96
C VAL A 420 6.50 -5.69 -12.74
N LEU A 421 7.23 -5.07 -13.66
CA LEU A 421 8.38 -5.69 -14.33
C LEU A 421 9.64 -5.31 -13.57
N PHE A 422 10.41 -6.31 -13.14
CA PHE A 422 11.62 -6.08 -12.33
C PHE A 422 12.74 -7.05 -12.73
N ARG A 423 13.97 -6.74 -12.33
CA ARG A 423 15.14 -7.61 -12.47
C ARG A 423 15.79 -7.83 -11.11
N VAL A 424 16.30 -9.04 -10.89
CA VAL A 424 17.09 -9.38 -9.69
C VAL A 424 18.54 -9.52 -10.11
N GLN A 425 19.41 -8.67 -9.58
CA GLN A 425 20.85 -8.82 -9.75
C GLN A 425 21.40 -9.71 -8.63
N ARG A 426 22.46 -10.49 -8.90
CA ARG A 426 22.90 -11.66 -8.10
C ARG A 426 23.05 -11.44 -6.58
N ILE A 427 23.20 -10.21 -6.11
CA ILE A 427 23.43 -9.87 -4.69
C ILE A 427 22.58 -8.64 -4.26
N GLU A 428 21.82 -8.03 -5.17
CA GLU A 428 21.20 -6.72 -4.93
C GLU A 428 19.67 -6.74 -4.86
N LYS A 429 19.15 -5.66 -4.27
CA LYS A 429 17.73 -5.32 -4.21
C LYS A 429 17.12 -5.39 -5.63
N PRO A 430 15.91 -5.97 -5.79
CA PRO A 430 15.24 -5.99 -7.08
C PRO A 430 15.10 -4.58 -7.66
N ARG A 431 15.52 -4.41 -8.93
CA ARG A 431 15.36 -3.16 -9.67
C ARG A 431 14.05 -3.21 -10.44
N VAL A 432 13.12 -2.33 -10.10
CA VAL A 432 11.87 -2.14 -10.84
C VAL A 432 12.21 -1.45 -12.17
N LEU A 433 11.81 -2.08 -13.27
CA LEU A 433 11.92 -1.53 -14.62
C LEU A 433 10.64 -0.77 -14.99
N MET A 434 9.49 -1.33 -14.62
CA MET A 434 8.19 -0.77 -14.95
C MET A 434 7.15 -1.14 -13.90
N ARG A 435 6.20 -0.25 -13.64
CA ARG A 435 5.02 -0.49 -12.80
C ARG A 435 3.81 0.25 -13.37
N GLN A 436 2.74 -0.46 -13.69
CA GLN A 436 1.51 0.14 -14.22
C GLN A 436 0.27 -0.71 -13.88
N ARG A 437 -0.90 -0.08 -13.83
CA ARG A 437 -2.16 -0.71 -13.41
C ARG A 437 -2.89 -1.40 -14.57
N GLY A 438 -3.68 -2.43 -14.23
CA GLY A 438 -4.67 -3.04 -15.10
C GLY A 438 -4.12 -3.66 -16.39
N VAL A 439 -4.98 -3.80 -17.40
CA VAL A 439 -4.64 -4.44 -18.68
C VAL A 439 -3.56 -3.66 -19.43
N ALA A 440 -3.62 -2.32 -19.43
CA ALA A 440 -2.58 -1.48 -20.03
C ALA A 440 -1.20 -1.74 -19.41
N GLY A 441 -1.14 -1.89 -18.09
CA GLY A 441 0.10 -2.25 -17.39
C GLY A 441 0.67 -3.59 -17.80
N LEU A 442 -0.20 -4.60 -17.95
CA LEU A 442 0.23 -5.90 -18.47
C LEU A 442 0.79 -5.77 -19.89
N LYS A 443 0.08 -5.08 -20.81
CA LYS A 443 0.49 -4.88 -22.20
C LYS A 443 1.92 -4.35 -22.29
N GLN A 444 2.19 -3.24 -21.62
CA GLN A 444 3.49 -2.59 -21.64
C GLN A 444 4.59 -3.46 -20.99
N CYS A 445 4.28 -4.13 -19.87
CA CYS A 445 5.22 -5.05 -19.23
C CYS A 445 5.59 -6.23 -20.13
N VAL A 446 4.61 -6.83 -20.82
CA VAL A 446 4.81 -7.95 -21.75
C VAL A 446 5.60 -7.51 -22.98
N LEU A 447 5.32 -6.32 -23.52
CA LEU A 447 6.09 -5.73 -24.62
C LEU A 447 7.56 -5.54 -24.24
N LEU A 448 7.84 -4.92 -23.08
CA LEU A 448 9.21 -4.78 -22.60
C LEU A 448 9.87 -6.16 -22.40
N MET A 449 9.15 -7.11 -21.80
CA MET A 449 9.66 -8.46 -21.51
C MET A 449 10.03 -9.27 -22.76
N THR A 450 9.37 -9.00 -23.89
CA THR A 450 9.52 -9.73 -25.18
C THR A 450 10.43 -9.03 -26.18
N GLN A 451 10.89 -7.80 -25.90
CA GLN A 451 11.88 -7.14 -26.76
C GLN A 451 13.17 -7.95 -26.85
N LYS A 452 13.59 -8.29 -28.08
CA LYS A 452 14.79 -9.09 -28.41
C LYS A 452 16.06 -8.65 -27.68
N ARG A 453 16.24 -7.34 -27.42
CA ARG A 453 17.40 -6.80 -26.69
C ARG A 453 17.47 -7.24 -25.22
N MET A 454 16.38 -7.74 -24.65
CA MET A 454 16.31 -8.23 -23.28
C MET A 454 16.34 -9.76 -23.16
N LEU A 455 16.42 -10.48 -24.29
CA LEU A 455 16.46 -11.95 -24.38
C LEU A 455 17.86 -12.50 -24.72
N GLY A 456 18.82 -11.62 -25.00
CA GLY A 456 20.21 -11.95 -25.36
C GLY A 456 21.16 -11.95 -24.18
#